data_AF-A0A1I3DKZ1-F1
#
_entry.id   AF-A0A1I3DKZ1-F1
#
_cell.length_a   1.000
_cell.length_b   1.000
_cell.length_c   1.000
_cell.angle_alpha   90.00
_cell.angle_beta   90.00
_cell.angle_gamma   90.00
#
_symmetry.space_group_name_H-M   'P 1'
#
loop_
_entity.id
_entity.type
_entity.pdbx_description
1 polymer ?
#
loop_
_entity_poly.entity_id
_entity_poly.type
_entity_poly.pdbx_seq_one_letter_code
_entity_poly.pdbx_strand_id
1 'polypeptide(L)' 'MAYKMVAERDNEKYSFARESRLLIVAKARVWASEGWRVVITDQDGKAYAPAEFDQLLAA' A
#
# COMPACT_ATOMS: atom_id res chain seq x y z
N MET A 1 -0.66 13.34 5.36
CA MET A 1 -0.40 11.92 5.67
C MET A 1 0.65 11.41 4.71
N ALA A 2 1.73 10.82 5.23
CA ALA A 2 2.89 10.43 4.43
C ALA A 2 2.62 9.30 3.42
N TYR A 3 1.69 8.38 3.73
CA TYR A 3 1.38 7.26 2.85
C TYR A 3 -0.12 7.00 2.76
N LYS A 4 -0.58 6.66 1.55
CA LYS A 4 -1.94 6.21 1.25
C LYS A 4 -1.89 4.84 0.61
N MET A 5 -2.77 3.93 1.01
CA MET A 5 -2.99 2.64 0.39
C MET A 5 -4.38 2.63 -0.25
N VAL A 6 -4.48 2.15 -1.48
CA VAL A 6 -5.74 1.77 -2.13
C VAL A 6 -5.70 0.27 -2.37
N ALA A 7 -6.80 -0.40 -2.05
CA ALA A 7 -6.95 -1.82 -2.34
C ALA A 7 -8.30 -2.10 -2.99
N GLU A 8 -8.27 -2.89 -4.06
CA GLU A 8 -9.43 -3.19 -4.91
C GLU A 8 -9.56 -4.71 -5.11
N ARG A 9 -10.78 -5.23 -4.98
CA ARG A 9 -11.14 -6.62 -5.30
C ARG A 9 -12.60 -6.66 -5.72
N ASP A 10 -12.89 -7.26 -6.88
CA ASP A 10 -14.21 -7.28 -7.50
C ASP A 10 -14.84 -5.87 -7.58
N ASN A 11 -15.93 -5.62 -6.86
CA ASN A 11 -16.62 -4.32 -6.81
C ASN A 11 -16.32 -3.54 -5.50
N GLU A 12 -15.36 -4.00 -4.70
CA GLU A 12 -14.98 -3.40 -3.43
C GLU A 12 -13.71 -2.56 -3.57
N LYS A 13 -13.71 -1.39 -2.94
CA LYS A 13 -12.56 -0.49 -2.89
C LYS A 13 -12.41 0.10 -1.49
N TYR A 14 -11.24 -0.08 -0.91
CA TYR A 14 -10.87 0.48 0.39
C TYR A 14 -9.67 1.40 0.27
N SER A 15 -9.64 2.43 1.13
CA SER A 15 -8.49 3.32 1.24
C SER A 15 -8.06 3.48 2.70
N PHE A 16 -6.75 3.48 2.91
CA PHE A 16 -6.13 3.67 4.22
C PHE A 16 -5.05 4.73 4.10
N ALA A 17 -4.86 5.50 5.16
CA ALA A 17 -3.75 6.45 5.23
C ALA A 17 -3.04 6.34 6.57
N ARG A 18 -1.71 6.45 6.56
CA ARG A 18 -0.84 6.30 7.72
C ARG A 18 0.41 7.18 7.57
N GLU A 19 0.95 7.66 8.68
CA GLU A 19 2.29 8.27 8.72
C GLU A 19 3.38 7.19 8.73
N SER A 20 3.13 6.04 9.37
CA SER A 20 4.11 4.96 9.47
C SER A 20 4.18 4.15 8.17
N ARG A 21 5.34 4.21 7.52
CA ARG A 21 5.70 3.38 6.36
C ARG A 21 5.59 1.89 6.64
N LEU A 22 6.11 1.45 7.79
CA LEU A 22 6.11 0.05 8.21
C LEU A 22 4.69 -0.50 8.32
N LEU A 23 3.80 0.25 8.99
CA LEU A 23 2.42 -0.20 9.18
C LEU A 23 1.63 -0.26 7.88
N ILE A 24 1.86 0.70 6.96
CA ILE A 24 1.12 0.69 5.69
C ILE A 24 1.60 -0.45 4.77
N VAL A 25 2.89 -0.76 4.75
CA VAL A 25 3.44 -1.89 4.00
C VAL A 25 2.99 -3.22 4.59
N ALA A 26 3.01 -3.37 5.93
CA ALA A 26 2.53 -4.59 6.59
C ALA A 26 1.07 -4.89 6.23
N LYS A 27 0.18 -3.88 6.31
CA LYS A 27 -1.22 -4.04 5.92
C LYS A 27 -1.38 -4.37 4.43
N ALA A 28 -0.64 -3.70 3.57
CA ALA A 28 -0.70 -3.93 2.14
C ALA A 28 -0.26 -5.35 1.75
N ARG A 29 0.76 -5.91 2.42
CA ARG A 29 1.20 -7.30 2.23
C ARG A 29 0.12 -8.32 2.59
N VAL A 30 -0.56 -8.13 3.72
CA VAL A 30 -1.67 -9.00 4.13
C VAL A 30 -2.75 -9.01 3.05
N TRP A 31 -3.19 -7.83 2.60
CA TRP A 31 -4.25 -7.75 1.60
C TRP A 31 -3.83 -8.28 0.23
N ALA A 32 -2.59 -8.02 -0.19
CA ALA A 32 -2.05 -8.61 -1.41
C ALA A 32 -2.05 -10.15 -1.34
N SER A 33 -1.70 -10.72 -0.18
CA SER A 33 -1.74 -12.18 0.03
C SER A 33 -3.17 -12.77 0.02
N GLU A 34 -4.17 -11.95 0.31
CA GLU A 34 -5.60 -12.29 0.23
C GLU A 34 -6.22 -12.03 -1.16
N GLY A 35 -5.37 -11.73 -2.16
CA GLY A 35 -5.79 -11.54 -3.55
C GLY A 35 -6.30 -10.15 -3.90
N TRP A 36 -6.09 -9.15 -3.03
CA TRP A 36 -6.42 -7.76 -3.35
C TRP A 36 -5.38 -7.13 -4.28
N ARG A 37 -5.84 -6.29 -5.23
CA ARG A 37 -4.96 -5.39 -5.96
C ARG A 37 -4.65 -4.20 -5.08
N VAL A 38 -3.41 -4.11 -4.58
CA VAL A 38 -2.99 -3.07 -3.63
C VAL A 38 -1.96 -2.13 -4.25
N VAL A 39 -2.11 -0.83 -3.99
CA VAL A 39 -1.13 0.21 -4.34
C VAL A 39 -0.90 1.10 -3.12
N ILE A 40 0.36 1.35 -2.77
CA ILE A 40 0.74 2.41 -1.82
C ILE A 40 1.22 3.63 -2.62
N THR A 41 0.82 4.82 -2.22
CA THR A 41 1.31 6.11 -2.72
C THR A 41 1.98 6.86 -1.58
N ASP A 42 3.21 7.33 -1.78
CA ASP A 42 3.91 8.19 -0.81
C ASP A 42 3.52 9.67 -0.96
N GLN A 43 4.14 10.52 -0.13
CA GLN A 43 3.89 11.97 -0.09
C GLN A 43 4.25 12.69 -1.40
N ASP A 44 5.16 12.13 -2.19
CA ASP A 44 5.60 12.67 -3.47
C ASP A 44 4.73 12.18 -4.62
N GLY A 45 3.70 11.38 -4.31
CA GLY A 45 2.80 10.80 -5.30
C GLY A 45 3.36 9.56 -5.99
N LYS A 46 4.52 9.04 -5.57
CA LYS A 46 5.09 7.83 -6.16
C LYS A 46 4.32 6.61 -5.68
N ALA A 47 3.92 5.78 -6.64
CA ALA A 47 3.17 4.56 -6.42
C ALA A 47 4.09 3.34 -6.29
N TYR A 48 3.71 2.40 -5.44
CA TYR A 48 4.41 1.14 -5.21
C TYR A 48 3.40 -0.01 -5.27
N ALA A 49 3.63 -0.97 -6.15
CA ALA A 49 2.95 -2.26 -6.19
C ALA A 49 3.58 -3.23 -5.16
N PRO A 50 2.96 -4.40 -4.88
CA PRO A 50 3.48 -5.34 -3.88
C PRO A 50 4.93 -5.78 -4.09
N ALA A 51 5.37 -5.90 -5.36
CA ALA A 51 6.74 -6.26 -5.71
C ALA A 51 7.78 -5.16 -5.36
N GLU A 52 7.33 -3.93 -5.15
CA GLU A 52 8.18 -2.76 -4.91
C GLU A 52 8.20 -2.36 -3.42
N PHE A 53 7.51 -3.11 -2.55
CA PHE A 53 7.43 -2.76 -1.14
C PHE A 53 8.78 -2.83 -0.42
N ASP A 54 9.70 -3.69 -0.85
CA ASP A 54 11.05 -3.70 -0.28
C ASP A 54 11.84 -2.43 -0.66
N GLN A 55 11.65 -1.89 -1.86
CA GLN A 55 12.20 -0.59 -2.24
C GLN A 55 11.63 0.52 -1.36
N LEU A 56 10.31 0.53 -1.15
CA LEU A 56 9.68 1.50 -0.28
C LEU A 56 10.25 1.43 1.14
N LEU A 57 10.46 0.23 1.68
CA LEU A 57 11.01 0.03 3.02
C LEU A 57 12.48 0.46 3.15
N ALA A 58 13.26 0.33 2.08
CA ALA A 58 14.68 0.69 2.05
C ALA A 58 14.95 2.19 1.85
N ALA A 59 13.93 2.98 1.49
CA ALA A 59 14.05 4.42 1.23
C ALA A 59 14.20 5.28 2.49
#